data_AF-A0AA50Q9I2-F1
#
_entry.id   AF-A0AA50Q9I2-F1
#
_cell.length_a   1.000
_cell.length_b   1.000
_cell.length_c   1.000
_cell.angle_alpha   90.00
_cell.angle_beta   90.00
_cell.angle_gamma   90.00
#
_symmetry.space_group_name_H-M   'P 1'
#
loop_
_entity.id
_entity.type
_entity.pdbx_description
1 polymer ?
#
loop_
_entity_poly.entity_id
_entity_poly.type
_entity_poly.pdbx_seq_one_letter_code
_entity_poly.pdbx_strand_id
1 'polypeptide(L)'
;MFSLYYINDVITNGYRESWLDLFAFICILFGVLTITSKNPIVSVLFLIGLFSVISVYLIMVNLTFIGISYLLVYVGAVSILFLFILMLINIRISELLSKSNNYLPLAILCVIAFVYILGQNIPFNKEVEFNNILTEKINKNELSQNFSDKSEEIYLVVGNNWDTTLVDVTDISSIGNIMYTSYSIWLIITSLILLLSMVGSIVVTLKVSNPK
;
A
#
# COMPACT_ATOMS: atom_id res chain seq x y z
N MET A 1 -17.64 24.64 30.16
CA MET A 1 -16.16 24.69 30.20
C MET A 1 -15.70 24.23 28.82
N PHE A 2 -15.05 25.11 28.05
CA PHE A 2 -14.84 24.97 26.61
C PHE A 2 -14.28 23.58 26.22
N SER A 3 -15.05 22.80 25.44
CA SER A 3 -14.54 21.61 24.76
C SER A 3 -13.68 22.08 23.58
N LEU A 4 -12.39 22.27 23.83
CA LEU A 4 -11.41 22.32 22.75
C LEU A 4 -11.08 20.88 22.36
N TYR A 5 -11.91 20.29 21.51
CA TYR A 5 -11.52 19.11 20.74
C TYR A 5 -10.62 19.58 19.61
N TYR A 6 -9.32 19.60 19.85
CA TYR A 6 -8.34 19.70 18.77
C TYR A 6 -7.93 18.28 18.40
N ILE A 7 -8.70 17.66 17.50
CA ILE A 7 -8.29 16.41 16.84
C ILE A 7 -7.36 16.85 15.72
N ASN A 8 -6.10 17.13 16.06
CA ASN A 8 -5.07 17.19 15.04
C ASN A 8 -4.68 15.74 14.79
N ASP A 9 -5.31 15.13 13.79
CA ASP A 9 -4.91 13.80 13.36
C ASP A 9 -3.55 13.92 12.67
N VAL A 10 -2.49 13.59 13.40
CA VAL A 10 -1.10 13.66 12.91
C VAL A 10 -0.85 12.60 11.84
N ILE A 11 -1.69 11.56 11.79
CA ILE A 11 -1.51 10.42 10.88
C ILE A 11 -1.84 10.82 9.44
N THR A 12 -2.89 11.63 9.23
CA THR A 12 -3.39 11.94 7.89
C THR A 12 -3.05 13.35 7.42
N ASN A 13 -2.09 14.03 8.07
CA ASN A 13 -1.63 15.39 7.73
C ASN A 13 -2.79 16.41 7.55
N GLY A 14 -3.89 16.20 8.28
CA GLY A 14 -5.11 17.01 8.17
C GLY A 14 -6.01 16.72 6.95
N TYR A 15 -5.75 15.67 6.17
CA TYR A 15 -6.65 15.21 5.11
C TYR A 15 -7.85 14.46 5.68
N ARG A 16 -9.01 14.56 5.01
CA ARG A 16 -10.20 13.80 5.42
C ARG A 16 -10.02 12.33 5.10
N GLU A 17 -10.32 11.47 6.07
CA GLU A 17 -10.27 9.99 5.96
C GLU A 17 -10.94 9.44 4.68
N SER A 18 -12.06 10.03 4.26
CA SER A 18 -12.77 9.59 3.06
C SER A 18 -11.94 9.66 1.75
N TRP A 19 -10.94 10.53 1.70
CA TRP A 19 -10.05 10.61 0.53
C TRP A 19 -9.10 9.42 0.49
N LEU A 20 -8.58 8.99 1.64
CA LEU A 20 -7.70 7.82 1.74
C LEU A 20 -8.44 6.56 1.29
N ASP A 21 -9.68 6.39 1.71
CA ASP A 21 -10.53 5.28 1.26
C ASP A 21 -10.72 5.29 -0.27
N LEU A 22 -10.99 6.46 -0.86
CA LEU A 22 -11.14 6.60 -2.31
C LEU A 22 -9.86 6.19 -3.06
N PHE A 23 -8.69 6.62 -2.58
CA PHE A 23 -7.41 6.21 -3.15
C PHE A 23 -7.10 4.72 -2.92
N ALA A 24 -7.55 4.12 -1.83
CA ALA A 24 -7.42 2.68 -1.61
C ALA A 24 -8.29 1.89 -2.62
N PHE A 25 -9.53 2.32 -2.86
CA PHE A 25 -10.39 1.72 -3.88
C PHE A 25 -9.81 1.86 -5.30
N ILE A 26 -9.25 3.03 -5.64
CA ILE A 26 -8.63 3.23 -6.96
C ILE A 26 -7.38 2.36 -7.12
N CYS A 27 -6.56 2.17 -6.06
CA CYS A 27 -5.42 1.23 -6.07
C CYS A 27 -5.85 -0.20 -6.41
N ILE A 28 -6.91 -0.71 -5.77
CA ILE A 28 -7.44 -2.04 -6.03
C ILE A 28 -7.91 -2.15 -7.48
N LEU A 29 -8.63 -1.14 -7.98
CA LEU A 29 -9.10 -1.08 -9.36
C LEU A 29 -7.94 -1.13 -10.36
N PHE A 30 -6.87 -0.36 -10.16
CA PHE A 30 -5.67 -0.41 -11.00
C PHE A 30 -4.95 -1.77 -10.93
N GLY A 31 -4.93 -2.42 -9.77
CA GLY A 31 -4.37 -3.76 -9.61
C GLY A 31 -5.14 -4.80 -10.42
N VAL A 32 -6.47 -4.78 -10.35
CA VAL A 32 -7.34 -5.66 -11.14
C VAL A 32 -7.17 -5.40 -12.65
N LEU A 33 -7.12 -4.14 -13.07
CA LEU A 33 -6.91 -3.76 -14.48
C LEU A 33 -5.56 -4.24 -15.02
N THR A 34 -4.50 -4.15 -14.20
CA THR A 34 -3.16 -4.65 -14.54
C THR A 34 -3.20 -6.14 -14.88
N ILE A 35 -3.87 -6.95 -14.04
CA ILE A 35 -3.98 -8.41 -14.22
C ILE A 35 -4.91 -8.78 -15.38
N THR A 36 -5.99 -8.02 -15.59
CA THR A 36 -7.04 -8.37 -16.57
C THR A 36 -6.65 -8.01 -18.01
N SER A 37 -5.79 -7.00 -18.19
CA SER A 37 -5.44 -6.51 -19.52
C SER A 37 -4.69 -7.54 -20.37
N LYS A 38 -5.16 -7.74 -21.61
CA LYS A 38 -4.58 -8.73 -22.54
C LYS A 38 -3.31 -8.26 -23.24
N ASN A 39 -3.19 -6.94 -23.42
CA ASN A 39 -2.02 -6.34 -24.06
C ASN A 39 -0.97 -6.07 -22.98
N PRO A 40 0.24 -6.66 -23.07
CA PRO A 40 1.25 -6.53 -22.02
C PRO A 40 1.68 -5.08 -21.79
N ILE A 41 1.75 -4.27 -22.86
CA ILE A 41 2.08 -2.84 -22.76
C ILE A 41 1.00 -2.08 -21.95
N VAL A 42 -0.28 -2.41 -22.15
CA VAL A 42 -1.39 -1.79 -21.41
C VAL A 42 -1.41 -2.25 -19.95
N SER A 43 -1.03 -3.50 -19.68
CA SER A 43 -0.84 -4.01 -18.31
C SER A 43 0.15 -3.17 -17.53
N VAL A 44 1.32 -2.89 -18.12
CA VAL A 44 2.34 -2.07 -17.45
C VAL A 44 1.93 -0.62 -17.29
N LEU A 45 1.18 -0.06 -18.23
CA LEU A 45 0.65 1.29 -18.09
C LEU A 45 -0.26 1.40 -16.85
N PHE A 46 -1.10 0.40 -16.59
CA PHE A 46 -1.90 0.33 -15.37
C PHE A 46 -1.06 0.09 -14.11
N LEU A 47 0.05 -0.65 -14.20
CA LEU A 47 1.01 -0.82 -13.11
C LEU A 47 1.69 0.51 -12.73
N ILE A 48 2.08 1.31 -13.73
CA ILE A 48 2.61 2.66 -13.51
C ILE A 48 1.57 3.54 -12.80
N GLY A 49 0.30 3.46 -13.24
CA GLY A 49 -0.83 4.10 -12.57
C GLY A 49 -0.96 3.67 -11.10
N LEU A 50 -0.89 2.37 -10.83
CA LEU A 50 -0.94 1.82 -9.47
C LEU A 50 0.15 2.40 -8.57
N PHE A 51 1.41 2.40 -9.00
CA PHE A 51 2.50 2.96 -8.21
C PHE A 51 2.38 4.48 -8.02
N SER A 52 1.84 5.20 -9.00
CA SER A 52 1.55 6.63 -8.87
C SER A 52 0.46 6.90 -7.82
N VAL A 53 -0.60 6.10 -7.77
CA VAL A 53 -1.67 6.25 -6.76
C VAL A 53 -1.13 5.91 -5.37
N ILE A 54 -0.34 4.83 -5.24
CA ILE A 54 0.31 4.47 -3.97
C ILE A 54 1.23 5.60 -3.47
N SER A 55 1.98 6.25 -4.36
CA SER A 55 2.82 7.39 -4.02
C SER A 55 2.00 8.55 -3.44
N VAL A 56 0.88 8.91 -4.08
CA VAL A 56 -0.04 9.94 -3.58
C VAL A 56 -0.64 9.53 -2.23
N TYR A 57 -1.06 8.28 -2.08
CA TYR A 57 -1.58 7.74 -0.82
C TYR A 57 -0.56 7.88 0.32
N LEU A 58 0.70 7.50 0.10
CA LEU A 58 1.77 7.60 1.10
C LEU A 58 2.06 9.06 1.49
N ILE A 59 2.06 9.98 0.52
CA ILE A 59 2.26 11.41 0.78
C ILE A 59 1.12 11.97 1.65
N MET A 60 -0.13 11.51 1.45
CA MET A 60 -1.26 11.93 2.28
C MET A 60 -1.16 11.44 3.73
N VAL A 61 -0.58 10.26 3.96
CA VAL A 61 -0.32 9.69 5.31
C VAL A 61 0.96 10.27 5.95
N ASN A 62 1.40 11.45 5.51
CA ASN A 62 2.61 12.13 5.97
C ASN A 62 3.93 11.34 5.78
N LEU A 63 3.95 10.31 4.93
CA LEU A 63 5.14 9.53 4.60
C LEU A 63 5.79 10.09 3.33
N THR A 64 6.31 11.31 3.42
CA THR A 64 6.72 12.10 2.26
C THR A 64 7.93 11.51 1.53
N PHE A 65 8.95 11.09 2.27
CA PHE A 65 10.17 10.52 1.69
C PHE A 65 9.90 9.21 0.93
N ILE A 66 9.18 8.27 1.56
CA ILE A 66 8.86 6.99 0.92
C ILE A 66 7.91 7.20 -0.27
N GLY A 67 6.94 8.13 -0.17
CA GLY A 67 6.04 8.46 -1.26
C GLY A 67 6.77 8.98 -2.50
N ILE A 68 7.70 9.92 -2.33
CA ILE A 68 8.53 10.43 -3.44
C ILE A 68 9.46 9.34 -3.99
N SER A 69 10.02 8.48 -3.12
CA SER A 69 10.84 7.35 -3.53
C SER A 69 10.09 6.37 -4.44
N TYR A 70 8.80 6.14 -4.20
CA TYR A 70 7.94 5.34 -5.09
C TYR A 70 7.83 5.93 -6.50
N LEU A 71 7.73 7.25 -6.62
CA LEU A 71 7.69 7.92 -7.92
C LEU A 71 9.05 7.81 -8.64
N LEU A 72 10.16 8.08 -7.94
CA LEU A 72 11.48 8.07 -8.55
C LEU A 72 11.92 6.66 -8.96
N VAL A 73 11.90 5.71 -8.02
CA VAL A 73 12.48 4.37 -8.23
C VAL A 73 11.52 3.45 -8.95
N TYR A 74 10.27 3.34 -8.47
CA TYR A 74 9.32 2.36 -9.01
C TYR A 74 8.67 2.84 -10.30
N VAL A 75 8.12 4.05 -10.34
CA VAL A 75 7.55 4.61 -11.58
C VAL A 75 8.68 4.98 -12.55
N GLY A 76 9.69 5.73 -12.10
CA GLY A 76 10.74 6.28 -12.96
C GLY A 76 11.73 5.27 -13.53
N ALA A 77 12.28 4.36 -12.70
CA ALA A 77 13.28 3.40 -13.15
C ALA A 77 12.65 2.06 -13.52
N VAL A 78 12.06 1.36 -12.55
CA VAL A 78 11.65 -0.05 -12.70
C VAL A 78 10.54 -0.22 -13.73
N SER A 79 9.45 0.54 -13.62
CA SER A 79 8.27 0.34 -14.48
C SER A 79 8.49 0.84 -15.91
N ILE A 80 9.23 1.94 -16.10
CA ILE A 80 9.60 2.42 -17.44
C ILE A 80 10.59 1.45 -18.11
N LEU A 81 11.56 0.89 -17.38
CA LEU A 81 12.45 -0.15 -17.90
C LEU A 81 11.64 -1.39 -18.33
N PHE A 82 10.65 -1.79 -17.55
CA PHE A 82 9.77 -2.89 -17.91
C PHE A 82 8.95 -2.60 -19.18
N LEU A 83 8.42 -1.37 -19.33
CA LEU A 83 7.73 -0.94 -20.54
C LEU A 83 8.65 -1.00 -21.76
N PHE A 84 9.88 -0.51 -21.64
CA PHE A 84 10.86 -0.54 -22.71
C PHE A 84 11.17 -1.98 -23.15
N ILE A 85 11.42 -2.88 -22.19
CA ILE A 85 11.69 -4.29 -22.46
C ILE A 85 10.51 -4.94 -23.18
N LEU A 86 9.29 -4.74 -22.69
CA LEU A 86 8.10 -5.36 -23.29
C LEU A 86 7.78 -4.83 -24.69
N MET A 87 8.13 -3.57 -24.98
CA MET A 87 7.98 -3.03 -26.34
C MET A 87 9.00 -3.65 -27.31
N LEU A 88 10.22 -3.93 -26.83
CA LEU A 88 11.26 -4.59 -27.65
C LEU A 88 10.98 -6.07 -27.89
N ILE A 89 10.27 -6.73 -26.98
CA ILE A 89 9.91 -8.14 -27.13
C ILE A 89 8.61 -8.25 -27.96
N ASN A 90 8.68 -8.93 -29.10
CA ASN A 90 7.48 -9.26 -29.89
C ASN A 90 6.71 -10.43 -29.23
N ILE A 91 5.81 -10.12 -28.30
CA ILE A 91 4.95 -11.10 -27.63
C ILE A 91 3.77 -11.46 -28.53
N ARG A 92 3.71 -12.72 -28.97
CA ARG A 92 2.55 -13.25 -29.72
C ARG A 92 1.44 -13.66 -28.74
N ILE A 93 0.28 -13.02 -28.83
CA ILE A 93 -0.91 -13.26 -27.97
C ILE A 93 -1.61 -14.62 -28.27
N SER A 94 -1.00 -15.48 -29.07
CA SER A 94 -1.69 -16.56 -29.80
C SER A 94 -1.84 -17.92 -29.10
N GLU A 95 -1.52 -18.08 -27.80
CA GLU A 95 -1.63 -19.39 -27.11
C GLU A 95 -2.36 -19.40 -25.75
N LEU A 96 -2.89 -18.26 -25.28
CA LEU A 96 -3.62 -18.21 -23.98
C LEU A 96 -5.01 -18.88 -23.99
N LEU A 97 -5.38 -19.57 -25.07
CA LEU A 97 -6.67 -20.27 -25.24
C LEU A 97 -6.52 -21.80 -25.18
N SER A 98 -5.49 -22.32 -24.54
CA SER A 98 -5.59 -23.68 -23.98
C SER A 98 -6.66 -23.64 -22.90
N LYS A 99 -7.84 -24.20 -23.21
CA LYS A 99 -8.95 -24.41 -22.26
C LYS A 99 -8.54 -25.44 -21.21
N SER A 100 -7.55 -25.12 -20.40
CA SER A 100 -7.12 -25.90 -19.25
C SER A 100 -7.65 -25.21 -18.00
N ASN A 101 -8.61 -25.83 -17.33
CA ASN A 101 -9.17 -25.35 -16.06
C ASN A 101 -8.17 -25.49 -14.89
N ASN A 102 -6.90 -25.78 -15.13
CA ASN A 102 -5.90 -26.02 -14.09
C ASN A 102 -5.54 -24.75 -13.27
N TYR A 103 -5.92 -23.55 -13.73
CA TYR A 103 -5.79 -22.32 -12.95
C TYR A 103 -6.84 -22.19 -11.83
N LEU A 104 -7.95 -22.94 -11.91
CA LEU A 104 -9.06 -22.88 -10.95
C LEU A 104 -8.65 -23.29 -9.52
N PRO A 105 -7.98 -24.43 -9.26
CA PRO A 105 -7.58 -24.82 -7.90
C PRO A 105 -6.58 -23.83 -7.29
N LEU A 106 -5.68 -23.26 -8.09
CA LEU A 106 -4.71 -22.28 -7.60
C LEU A 106 -5.37 -20.94 -7.25
N ALA A 107 -6.36 -20.50 -8.04
CA ALA A 107 -7.14 -19.30 -7.74
C ALA A 107 -7.95 -19.46 -6.44
N ILE A 108 -8.57 -20.63 -6.23
CA ILE A 108 -9.33 -20.93 -5.00
C ILE A 108 -8.41 -20.87 -3.77
N LEU A 109 -7.20 -21.45 -3.85
CA LEU A 109 -6.23 -21.41 -2.76
C LEU A 109 -5.81 -19.98 -2.40
N CYS A 110 -5.59 -19.14 -3.41
CA CYS A 110 -5.25 -17.73 -3.21
C CYS A 110 -6.39 -16.95 -2.54
N VAL A 111 -7.64 -17.17 -2.96
CA VAL A 111 -8.83 -16.54 -2.35
C VAL A 111 -9.01 -16.99 -0.90
N ILE A 112 -8.84 -18.29 -0.60
CA ILE A 112 -8.92 -18.81 0.77
C ILE A 112 -7.86 -18.18 1.67
N ALA A 113 -6.62 -18.08 1.20
CA ALA A 113 -5.54 -17.43 1.94
C ALA A 113 -5.84 -15.95 2.22
N PHE A 114 -6.40 -15.25 1.23
CA PHE A 114 -6.81 -13.85 1.37
C PHE A 114 -7.95 -13.67 2.38
N VAL A 115 -8.99 -14.50 2.31
CA VAL A 115 -10.12 -14.47 3.26
C VAL A 115 -9.65 -14.79 4.68
N TYR A 116 -8.72 -15.72 4.85
CA TYR A 116 -8.13 -16.03 6.16
C TYR A 116 -7.41 -14.82 6.76
N ILE A 117 -6.57 -14.14 5.96
CA ILE A 117 -5.89 -12.91 6.38
C ILE A 117 -6.90 -11.81 6.74
N LEU A 118 -7.95 -11.63 5.95
CA LEU A 118 -8.97 -10.60 6.22
C LEU A 118 -9.77 -10.93 7.48
N GLY A 119 -10.16 -12.19 7.67
CA GLY A 119 -10.91 -12.65 8.83
C GLY A 119 -10.21 -12.36 10.15
N GLN A 120 -8.87 -12.43 10.17
CA GLN A 120 -8.08 -12.12 11.36
C GLN A 120 -8.00 -10.62 11.68
N ASN A 121 -8.09 -9.74 10.67
CA ASN A 121 -7.86 -8.30 10.81
C ASN A 121 -9.16 -7.49 10.92
N ILE A 122 -10.29 -8.04 10.49
CA ILE A 122 -11.60 -7.38 10.61
C ILE A 122 -12.18 -7.71 11.99
N PRO A 123 -12.53 -6.71 12.81
CA PRO A 123 -13.22 -6.94 14.08
C PRO A 123 -14.67 -7.36 13.81
N PHE A 124 -14.88 -8.62 13.43
CA PHE A 124 -16.21 -9.23 13.25
C PHE A 124 -17.00 -9.39 14.56
N ASN A 125 -16.43 -8.98 15.70
CA ASN A 125 -17.04 -9.13 17.02
C ASN A 125 -17.79 -7.88 17.53
N LYS A 126 -18.11 -6.91 16.68
CA LYS A 126 -19.21 -6.00 16.98
C LYS A 126 -20.44 -6.58 16.33
N GLU A 127 -21.29 -7.17 17.16
CA GLU A 127 -22.64 -7.60 16.82
C GLU A 127 -23.25 -6.56 15.88
N VAL A 128 -23.42 -6.95 14.63
CA VAL A 128 -24.17 -6.14 13.69
C VAL A 128 -25.61 -6.19 14.17
N GLU A 129 -25.98 -5.17 14.95
CA GLU A 129 -27.28 -4.93 15.57
C GLU A 129 -28.38 -4.64 14.53
N PHE A 130 -28.50 -5.45 13.47
CA PHE A 130 -29.57 -5.29 12.47
C PHE A 130 -30.96 -5.53 13.06
N ASN A 131 -31.05 -6.18 14.22
CA ASN A 131 -32.32 -6.43 14.91
C ASN A 131 -32.80 -5.22 15.73
N ASN A 132 -31.92 -4.27 16.09
CA ASN A 132 -32.31 -3.15 16.95
C ASN A 132 -32.92 -1.96 16.19
N ILE A 133 -32.75 -1.87 14.87
CA ILE A 133 -33.40 -0.80 14.08
C ILE A 133 -34.93 -1.00 14.02
N LEU A 134 -35.41 -2.25 14.07
CA LEU A 134 -36.85 -2.55 14.06
C LEU A 134 -37.48 -2.56 15.46
N THR A 135 -36.76 -3.02 16.49
CA THR A 135 -37.28 -3.06 17.87
C THR A 135 -37.19 -1.71 18.59
N GLU A 136 -36.20 -0.87 18.28
CA GLU A 136 -36.05 0.44 18.91
C GLU A 136 -37.10 1.46 18.39
N LYS A 137 -37.70 1.22 17.23
CA LYS A 137 -38.83 2.04 16.74
C LYS A 137 -40.16 1.66 17.40
N ILE A 138 -40.28 0.46 17.97
CA ILE A 138 -41.50 -0.02 18.64
C ILE A 138 -41.49 0.35 20.13
N ASN A 139 -40.32 0.47 20.77
CA ASN A 139 -40.20 0.76 22.21
C ASN A 139 -39.92 2.23 22.59
N LYS A 140 -40.04 3.18 21.64
CA LYS A 140 -39.81 4.62 21.87
C LYS A 140 -40.89 5.36 22.66
N ASN A 141 -41.77 4.66 23.38
CA ASN A 141 -42.76 5.28 24.24
C ASN A 141 -42.47 5.21 25.73
N GLU A 142 -41.43 4.52 26.20
CA GLU A 142 -41.15 4.48 27.64
C GLU A 142 -39.66 4.59 27.98
N LEU A 143 -39.37 5.68 28.69
CA LEU A 143 -38.39 5.78 29.78
C LEU A 143 -36.89 5.82 29.43
N SER A 144 -36.43 7.06 29.27
CA SER A 144 -35.31 7.69 29.97
C SER A 144 -34.43 6.85 30.91
N GLN A 145 -33.12 7.13 30.81
CA GLN A 145 -32.05 6.89 31.77
C GLN A 145 -31.52 5.45 31.85
N ASN A 146 -30.36 5.21 31.26
CA ASN A 146 -29.11 5.29 32.01
C ASN A 146 -27.90 5.18 31.08
N PHE A 147 -27.07 6.21 31.16
CA PHE A 147 -25.67 6.20 30.74
C PHE A 147 -24.96 4.96 31.27
N SER A 148 -24.39 4.12 30.39
CA SER A 148 -23.11 3.43 30.65
C SER A 148 -22.60 2.65 29.43
N ASP A 149 -22.45 3.30 28.28
CA ASP A 149 -21.52 2.80 27.26
C ASP A 149 -20.19 3.54 27.41
N LYS A 150 -19.33 3.00 28.29
CA LYS A 150 -17.90 3.28 28.23
C LYS A 150 -17.30 2.45 27.10
N SER A 151 -17.56 2.86 25.86
CA SER A 151 -16.57 2.67 24.82
C SER A 151 -15.46 3.66 25.13
N GLU A 152 -14.35 3.17 25.69
CA GLU A 152 -13.10 3.94 25.73
C GLU A 152 -12.68 4.21 24.28
N GLU A 153 -13.23 5.26 23.69
CA GLU A 153 -12.66 5.88 22.51
C GLU A 153 -11.27 6.33 22.92
N ILE A 154 -10.25 5.61 22.46
CA ILE A 154 -8.85 6.01 22.59
C ILE A 154 -8.71 7.26 21.74
N TYR A 155 -9.00 8.41 22.34
CA TYR A 155 -8.60 9.68 21.78
C TYR A 155 -7.08 9.73 21.92
N LEU A 156 -6.38 9.57 20.80
CA LEU A 156 -4.98 9.92 20.70
C LEU A 156 -4.87 11.43 20.94
N VAL A 157 -4.65 11.81 22.20
CA VAL A 157 -4.35 13.19 22.57
C VAL A 157 -2.87 13.42 22.22
N VAL A 158 -2.63 13.84 20.98
CA VAL A 158 -1.32 14.35 20.59
C VAL A 158 -1.25 15.82 21.00
N GLY A 159 -0.51 16.10 22.07
CA GLY A 159 -0.17 17.47 22.43
C GLY A 159 0.82 18.04 21.43
N ASN A 160 0.55 19.24 20.90
CA ASN A 160 1.56 20.05 20.22
C ASN A 160 2.58 20.52 21.27
N ASN A 161 3.49 19.64 21.67
CA ASN A 161 4.55 19.97 22.61
C ASN A 161 5.56 20.87 21.88
N TRP A 162 5.76 22.09 22.36
CA TRP A 162 6.71 23.06 21.78
C TRP A 162 8.15 22.52 21.70
N ASP A 163 8.52 21.60 22.58
CA ASP A 163 9.81 20.90 22.58
C ASP A 163 10.00 19.98 21.36
N THR A 164 8.93 19.37 20.84
CA THR A 164 9.04 18.49 19.67
C THR A 164 9.31 19.28 18.39
N THR A 165 8.75 20.50 18.28
CA THR A 165 8.94 21.36 17.10
C THR A 165 10.37 21.89 16.94
N LEU A 166 11.13 21.99 18.03
CA LEU A 166 12.55 22.39 17.99
C LEU A 166 13.47 21.26 17.49
N VAL A 167 12.97 20.02 17.54
CA VAL A 167 13.66 18.81 17.10
C VAL A 167 12.90 18.18 15.92
N ASP A 168 12.16 18.96 15.12
CA ASP A 168 11.48 18.46 13.93
C ASP A 168 12.53 18.03 12.89
N VAL A 169 12.97 16.78 13.03
CA VAL A 169 13.93 16.11 12.14
C VAL A 169 13.15 15.58 10.95
N THR A 170 13.52 16.03 9.75
CA THR A 170 12.87 15.57 8.51
C THR A 170 12.98 14.04 8.35
N ASP A 171 11.96 13.40 7.75
CA ASP A 171 11.90 11.95 7.55
C ASP A 171 13.19 11.37 6.95
N ILE A 172 13.76 12.08 5.95
CA ILE A 172 14.99 11.69 5.27
C ILE A 172 16.18 11.64 6.25
N SER A 173 16.30 12.64 7.12
CA SER A 173 17.40 12.74 8.08
C SER A 173 17.27 11.73 9.20
N SER A 174 16.04 11.42 9.64
CA SER A 174 15.75 10.35 10.61
C SER A 174 16.10 8.96 10.06
N ILE A 175 15.64 8.64 8.84
CA ILE A 175 16.00 7.38 8.16
C ILE A 175 17.52 7.30 7.97
N GLY A 176 18.14 8.38 7.52
CA GLY A 176 19.58 8.44 7.29
C GLY A 176 20.37 8.18 8.56
N ASN A 177 20.02 8.85 9.65
CA ASN A 177 20.70 8.68 10.94
C ASN A 177 20.66 7.21 11.39
N ILE A 178 19.49 6.57 11.31
CA ILE A 178 19.32 5.16 11.73
C ILE A 178 20.08 4.21 10.80
N MET A 179 20.00 4.42 9.48
CA MET A 179 20.65 3.58 8.47
C MET A 179 22.17 3.64 8.53
N TYR A 180 22.75 4.82 8.74
CA TYR A 180 24.20 4.99 8.78
C TYR A 180 24.82 4.64 10.14
N THR A 181 24.08 4.75 11.25
CA THR A 181 24.63 4.49 12.60
C THR A 181 24.32 3.08 13.09
N SER A 182 23.04 2.73 13.22
CA SER A 182 22.60 1.53 13.93
C SER A 182 22.48 0.32 12.99
N TYR A 183 22.05 0.52 11.75
CA TYR A 183 21.82 -0.55 10.77
C TYR A 183 22.80 -0.54 9.59
N SER A 184 24.02 -0.05 9.80
CA SER A 184 25.05 0.08 8.76
C SER A 184 25.37 -1.25 8.05
N ILE A 185 25.25 -2.38 8.76
CA ILE A 185 25.46 -3.71 8.17
C ILE A 185 24.45 -4.04 7.06
N TRP A 186 23.18 -3.66 7.22
CA TRP A 186 22.15 -3.86 6.20
C TRP A 186 22.45 -3.02 4.96
N LEU A 187 22.94 -1.79 5.15
CA LEU A 187 23.37 -0.93 4.06
C LEU A 187 24.52 -1.57 3.26
N ILE A 188 25.51 -2.15 3.94
CA ILE A 188 26.62 -2.87 3.28
C ILE A 188 26.08 -4.04 2.43
N ILE A 189 25.12 -4.81 2.96
CA ILE A 189 24.48 -5.91 2.22
C ILE A 189 23.74 -5.38 0.99
N THR A 190 22.99 -4.28 1.10
CA THR A 190 22.30 -3.68 -0.06
C THR A 190 23.25 -3.21 -1.15
N SER A 191 24.42 -2.67 -0.79
CA SER A 191 25.47 -2.30 -1.75
C SER A 191 26.00 -3.51 -2.53
N LEU A 192 26.21 -4.64 -1.84
CA LEU A 192 26.60 -5.90 -2.49
C LEU A 192 25.51 -6.43 -3.42
N ILE A 193 24.23 -6.29 -3.05
CA ILE A 193 23.09 -6.68 -3.90
C ILE A 193 23.05 -5.82 -5.17
N LEU A 194 23.27 -4.50 -5.07
CA LEU A 194 23.33 -3.61 -6.24
C LEU A 194 24.51 -3.95 -7.16
N LEU A 195 25.68 -4.24 -6.59
CA LEU A 195 26.84 -4.71 -7.36
C LEU A 195 26.53 -6.04 -8.07
N LEU A 196 25.90 -6.98 -7.38
CA LEU A 196 25.48 -8.26 -7.95
C LEU A 196 24.47 -8.08 -9.09
N SER A 197 23.52 -7.14 -8.94
CA SER A 197 22.55 -6.79 -9.99
C SER A 197 23.25 -6.29 -11.26
N MET A 198 24.26 -5.42 -11.12
CA MET A 198 25.04 -4.91 -12.25
C MET A 198 25.84 -6.03 -12.92
N VAL A 199 26.66 -6.76 -12.17
CA VAL A 199 27.49 -7.86 -12.70
C VAL A 199 26.62 -8.95 -13.32
N GLY A 200 25.50 -9.31 -12.70
CA GLY A 200 24.55 -10.31 -13.18
C GLY A 200 23.98 -9.94 -14.55
N SER A 201 23.54 -8.69 -14.73
CA SER A 201 23.02 -8.22 -16.02
C SER A 201 24.08 -8.24 -17.13
N ILE A 202 25.35 -7.94 -16.79
CA ILE A 202 26.47 -7.97 -17.74
C ILE A 202 26.80 -9.42 -18.14
N VAL A 203 26.95 -10.32 -17.18
CA VAL A 203 27.30 -11.72 -17.47
C VAL A 203 26.22 -12.41 -18.31
N VAL A 204 24.95 -12.12 -18.06
CA VAL A 204 23.83 -12.68 -18.86
C VAL A 204 23.85 -12.20 -20.31
N THR A 205 24.37 -10.99 -20.58
CA THR A 205 24.40 -10.41 -21.93
C THR A 205 25.73 -10.62 -22.66
N LEU A 206 26.79 -11.00 -21.95
CA LEU A 206 28.10 -11.28 -22.54
C LEU A 206 28.09 -12.59 -23.35
N LYS A 207 28.34 -12.47 -24.66
CA LYS A 207 28.52 -13.63 -25.55
C LYS A 207 29.98 -14.08 -25.53
N VAL A 208 30.25 -15.28 -25.01
CA VAL A 208 31.59 -15.89 -25.08
C VAL A 208 31.88 -16.30 -26.52
N SER A 209 32.92 -15.69 -27.10
CA SER A 209 33.45 -16.05 -28.42
C SER A 209 34.43 -17.20 -28.27
N ASN A 210 34.06 -18.41 -28.71
CA ASN A 210 35.03 -19.51 -28.81
C ASN A 210 36.04 -19.22 -29.93
N PRO A 211 37.35 -19.26 -29.67
CA PRO A 211 38.34 -19.22 -30.73
C PRO A 211 38.24 -20.51 -31.55
N LYS A 212 38.19 -20.36 -32.87
CA LYS A 212 38.29 -21.47 -33.83
C LYS A 212 39.70 -22.03 -33.86
#